data_AF-A0A958S2D7-F1
#
_entry.id   AF-A0A958S2D7-F1
#
_cell.length_a   1.000
_cell.length_b   1.000
_cell.length_c   1.000
_cell.angle_alpha   90.00
_cell.angle_beta   90.00
_cell.angle_gamma   90.00
#
_symmetry.space_group_name_H-M   'P 1'
#
loop_
_entity.id
_entity.type
_entity.pdbx_description
1 polymer ?
#
loop_
_entity_poly.entity_id
_entity_poly.type
_entity_poly.pdbx_seq_one_letter_code
_entity_poly.pdbx_strand_id
1 'polypeptide(L)'
;MKKLIYLSSLGLGLGLFIYFYLFNFNSMSETKLLEVVLYWYTPLIFGLYGLTALRIAKTIGEKNNHAISHLFSGDDPLMLPMTIALFLVGGVIGVLFFFLPLSIFKVKRAHFDVYVSLAATAIFLVLLWLFFVLLWPSL
;
A
#
# COMPACT_ATOMS: atom_id res chain seq x y z
N MET A 1 -11.06 -14.19 6.87
CA MET A 1 -10.00 -13.69 7.78
C MET A 1 -9.06 -12.68 7.10
N LYS A 2 -8.35 -13.01 6.01
CA LYS A 2 -7.36 -12.09 5.38
C LYS A 2 -7.90 -10.70 5.01
N LYS A 3 -9.09 -10.63 4.39
CA LYS A 3 -9.77 -9.35 4.08
C LYS A 3 -9.92 -8.45 5.33
N LEU A 4 -10.25 -9.04 6.47
CA LEU A 4 -10.43 -8.29 7.73
C LEU A 4 -9.11 -7.70 8.20
N ILE A 5 -8.00 -8.46 8.10
CA ILE A 5 -6.65 -7.96 8.44
C ILE A 5 -6.32 -6.70 7.65
N TYR A 6 -6.55 -6.72 6.33
CA TYR A 6 -6.25 -5.57 5.49
C TYR A 6 -7.18 -4.37 5.74
N LEU A 7 -8.47 -4.61 5.98
CA LEU A 7 -9.42 -3.55 6.35
C LEU A 7 -9.09 -2.94 7.72
N SER A 8 -8.74 -3.76 8.71
CA SER A 8 -8.29 -3.29 10.02
C SER A 8 -7.00 -2.48 9.89
N SER A 9 -6.07 -2.91 9.04
CA SER A 9 -4.85 -2.15 8.76
C SER A 9 -5.13 -0.78 8.14
N LEU A 10 -6.05 -0.71 7.17
CA LEU A 10 -6.51 0.58 6.61
C LEU A 10 -7.16 1.46 7.67
N GLY A 11 -8.06 0.90 8.48
CA GLY A 11 -8.73 1.62 9.56
C GLY A 11 -7.74 2.17 10.59
N LEU A 12 -6.76 1.36 11.00
CA LEU A 12 -5.68 1.79 11.90
C LEU A 12 -4.84 2.91 11.29
N GLY A 13 -4.41 2.76 10.03
CA GLY A 13 -3.62 3.79 9.34
C GLY A 13 -4.37 5.11 9.20
N LEU A 14 -5.63 5.07 8.76
CA LEU A 14 -6.47 6.28 8.68
C LEU A 14 -6.75 6.89 10.05
N GLY A 15 -7.02 6.08 11.07
CA GLY A 15 -7.23 6.56 12.44
C GLY A 15 -6.00 7.26 13.00
N LEU A 16 -4.81 6.70 12.78
CA LEU A 16 -3.55 7.31 13.20
C LEU A 16 -3.26 8.60 12.41
N PHE A 17 -3.53 8.61 11.11
CA PHE A 17 -3.41 9.82 10.28
C PHE A 17 -4.29 10.95 10.84
N ILE A 18 -5.57 10.68 11.07
CA ILE A 18 -6.53 11.63 11.65
C ILE A 18 -6.04 12.11 13.01
N TYR A 19 -5.60 11.19 13.87
CA TYR A 19 -5.09 11.52 15.20
C TYR A 19 -3.89 12.48 15.13
N PHE A 20 -2.86 12.16 14.35
CA PHE A 20 -1.66 12.97 14.29
C PHE A 20 -1.90 14.34 13.66
N TYR A 21 -2.63 14.41 12.54
CA TYR A 21 -2.79 15.68 11.82
C TYR A 21 -3.94 16.56 12.31
N LEU A 22 -4.99 16.02 12.92
CA LEU A 22 -6.09 16.85 13.44
C LEU A 22 -5.97 17.15 14.94
N PHE A 23 -5.36 16.28 15.73
CA PHE A 23 -5.35 16.43 17.19
C PHE A 23 -3.97 16.72 17.78
N ASN A 24 -2.89 16.25 17.14
CA ASN A 24 -1.53 16.36 17.70
C ASN A 24 -0.58 17.24 16.87
N PHE A 25 -1.04 17.83 15.76
CA PHE A 25 -0.18 18.52 14.80
C PHE A 25 0.60 19.68 15.42
N ASN A 26 -0.09 20.54 16.19
CA ASN A 26 0.51 21.75 16.78
C ASN A 26 1.50 21.47 17.91
N SER A 27 1.53 20.24 18.43
CA SER A 27 2.41 19.79 19.52
C SER A 27 3.62 18.99 19.04
N MET A 28 3.76 18.77 17.72
CA MET A 28 4.86 18.00 17.15
C MET A 28 5.90 18.91 16.49
N SER A 29 7.18 18.62 16.73
CA SER A 29 8.27 19.19 15.93
C SER A 29 8.27 18.62 14.51
N GLU A 30 8.97 19.28 13.59
CA GLU A 30 9.12 18.80 12.21
C GLU A 30 9.70 17.38 12.15
N THR A 31 10.76 17.09 12.92
CA THR A 31 11.32 15.74 13.04
C THR A 31 10.28 14.74 13.52
N LYS A 32 9.47 15.12 14.52
CA LYS A 32 8.44 14.23 15.05
C LYS A 32 7.34 13.96 14.04
N LEU A 33 6.97 14.98 13.26
CA LEU A 33 6.04 14.87 12.15
C LEU A 33 6.52 13.85 11.10
N LEU A 34 7.82 13.84 10.78
CA LEU A 34 8.39 12.84 9.86
C LEU A 34 8.39 11.42 10.44
N GLU A 35 8.77 11.26 11.70
CA GLU A 35 8.75 9.96 12.37
C GLU A 35 7.34 9.35 12.36
N VAL A 36 6.31 10.16 12.63
CA VAL A 36 4.94 9.64 12.70
C VAL A 36 4.35 9.26 11.35
N VAL A 37 4.93 9.74 10.23
CA VAL A 37 4.54 9.29 8.88
C VAL A 37 4.57 7.78 8.77
N LEU A 38 5.63 7.15 9.30
CA LEU A 38 5.78 5.70 9.23
C LEU A 38 4.67 4.97 10.00
N TYR A 39 4.18 5.52 11.11
CA TYR A 39 3.17 4.87 11.94
C TYR A 39 1.80 4.79 11.27
N TRP A 40 1.36 5.85 10.59
CA TRP A 40 0.06 5.84 9.92
C TRP A 40 0.14 5.33 8.48
N TYR A 41 1.25 5.58 7.78
CA TYR A 41 1.34 5.29 6.35
C TYR A 41 1.64 3.81 6.07
N THR A 42 2.46 3.17 6.91
CA THR A 42 2.77 1.73 6.80
C THR A 42 1.52 0.85 6.83
N PRO A 43 0.64 0.91 7.86
CA PRO A 43 -0.56 0.07 7.89
C PRO A 43 -1.54 0.43 6.77
N LEU A 44 -1.58 1.69 6.33
CA LEU A 44 -2.46 2.13 5.26
C LEU A 44 -2.02 1.53 3.90
N ILE A 45 -0.73 1.66 3.57
CA ILE A 45 -0.13 1.07 2.36
C ILE A 45 -0.24 -0.46 2.38
N PHE A 46 0.09 -1.11 3.50
CA PHE A 46 -0.01 -2.57 3.65
C PHE A 46 -1.45 -3.06 3.42
N GLY A 47 -2.43 -2.40 4.04
CA GLY A 47 -3.84 -2.74 3.89
C GLY A 47 -4.33 -2.56 2.46
N LEU A 48 -3.94 -1.47 1.80
CA LEU A 48 -4.33 -1.19 0.43
C LEU A 48 -3.73 -2.19 -0.57
N TYR A 49 -2.42 -2.43 -0.49
CA TYR A 49 -1.73 -3.42 -1.32
C TYR A 49 -2.28 -4.83 -1.11
N GLY A 50 -2.53 -5.22 0.14
CA GLY A 50 -3.11 -6.51 0.48
C GLY A 50 -4.53 -6.70 -0.03
N LEU A 51 -5.39 -5.69 0.09
CA LEU A 51 -6.74 -5.75 -0.49
C LEU A 51 -6.69 -5.88 -2.00
N THR A 52 -5.86 -5.08 -2.67
CA THR A 52 -5.74 -5.13 -4.14
C THR A 52 -5.23 -6.49 -4.59
N ALA A 53 -4.15 -7.00 -4.00
CA ALA A 53 -3.61 -8.30 -4.33
C ALA A 53 -4.60 -9.45 -4.04
N LEU A 54 -5.33 -9.38 -2.92
CA LEU A 54 -6.39 -10.33 -2.59
C LEU A 54 -7.52 -10.31 -3.61
N ARG A 55 -7.91 -9.13 -4.08
CA ARG A 55 -8.96 -9.00 -5.08
C ARG A 55 -8.51 -9.56 -6.42
N ILE A 56 -7.29 -9.21 -6.86
CA ILE A 56 -6.68 -9.76 -8.08
C ILE A 56 -6.67 -11.29 -8.01
N ALA A 57 -6.17 -11.88 -6.92
CA ALA A 57 -6.14 -13.34 -6.78
C ALA A 57 -7.51 -14.02 -6.90
N LYS A 58 -8.57 -13.32 -6.49
CA LYS A 58 -9.95 -13.83 -6.52
C LYS A 58 -10.66 -13.62 -7.85
N THR A 59 -10.38 -12.52 -8.55
CA THR A 59 -11.14 -12.14 -9.76
C THR A 59 -10.38 -12.42 -11.06
N ILE A 60 -9.08 -12.71 -10.99
CA ILE A 60 -8.32 -13.06 -12.18
C ILE A 60 -8.76 -14.42 -12.74
N GLY A 61 -9.21 -14.42 -13.99
CA GLY A 61 -9.59 -15.62 -14.73
C GLY A 61 -8.37 -16.42 -15.22
N GLU A 62 -8.58 -17.67 -15.65
CA GLU A 62 -7.48 -18.54 -16.09
C GLU A 62 -6.75 -18.05 -17.35
N LYS A 63 -7.41 -17.21 -18.16
CA LYS A 63 -6.84 -16.62 -19.37
C LYS A 63 -5.94 -15.41 -19.11
N ASN A 64 -6.10 -14.72 -17.97
CA ASN A 64 -5.28 -13.57 -17.59
C ASN A 64 -4.31 -14.02 -16.49
N ASN A 65 -3.04 -14.25 -16.81
CA ASN A 65 -2.03 -14.57 -15.80
C ASN A 65 -1.24 -13.34 -15.32
N HIS A 66 -1.50 -12.16 -15.89
CA HIS A 66 -0.77 -10.94 -15.58
C HIS A 66 -1.57 -10.05 -14.62
N ALA A 67 -1.13 -10.01 -13.35
CA ALA A 67 -1.77 -9.23 -12.29
C ALA A 67 -1.93 -7.74 -12.62
N ILE A 68 -0.91 -7.15 -13.24
CA ILE A 68 -0.91 -5.73 -13.62
C ILE A 68 -1.94 -5.47 -14.72
N SER A 69 -2.03 -6.35 -15.72
CA SER A 69 -3.03 -6.20 -16.78
C SER A 69 -4.44 -6.29 -16.21
N HIS A 70 -4.68 -7.20 -15.27
CA HIS A 70 -5.98 -7.33 -14.58
C HIS A 70 -6.35 -6.10 -13.75
N LEU A 71 -5.37 -5.39 -13.19
CA LEU A 71 -5.61 -4.14 -12.47
C LEU A 71 -6.26 -3.06 -13.37
N PHE A 72 -5.98 -3.11 -14.67
CA PHE A 72 -6.41 -2.11 -15.65
C PHE A 72 -7.39 -2.66 -16.71
N SER A 73 -7.81 -3.92 -16.61
CA SER A 73 -8.63 -4.54 -17.66
C SER A 73 -10.08 -4.04 -17.69
N GLY A 74 -10.58 -3.53 -16.56
CA GLY A 74 -11.98 -3.13 -16.42
C GLY A 74 -12.95 -4.29 -16.23
N ASP A 75 -12.45 -5.53 -16.16
CA ASP A 75 -13.27 -6.74 -15.96
C ASP A 75 -13.94 -6.79 -14.57
N ASP A 76 -13.39 -6.06 -13.61
CA ASP A 76 -13.84 -6.01 -12.23
C ASP A 76 -14.14 -4.55 -11.83
N PRO A 77 -15.41 -4.19 -11.57
CA PRO A 77 -15.81 -2.80 -11.34
C PRO A 77 -15.20 -2.19 -10.07
N LEU A 78 -14.70 -3.02 -9.15
CA LEU A 78 -14.02 -2.56 -7.94
C LEU A 78 -12.50 -2.42 -8.14
N MET A 79 -11.92 -2.86 -9.26
CA MET A 79 -10.51 -2.60 -9.55
C MET A 79 -10.25 -1.13 -9.79
N LEU A 80 -11.10 -0.43 -10.55
CA LEU A 80 -10.95 1.00 -10.80
C LEU A 80 -10.83 1.84 -9.51
N PRO A 81 -11.77 1.80 -8.56
CA PRO A 81 -11.64 2.59 -7.33
C PRO A 81 -10.43 2.16 -6.49
N MET A 82 -10.03 0.89 -6.53
CA MET A 82 -8.83 0.42 -5.82
C MET A 82 -7.55 0.95 -6.47
N THR A 83 -7.48 0.98 -7.80
CA THR A 83 -6.38 1.58 -8.56
C THR A 83 -6.31 3.08 -8.29
N ILE A 84 -7.42 3.79 -8.29
CA ILE A 84 -7.48 5.21 -7.92
C ILE A 84 -6.95 5.40 -6.49
N ALA A 85 -7.41 4.58 -5.53
CA ALA A 85 -6.93 4.65 -4.15
C ALA A 85 -5.42 4.40 -4.06
N LEU A 86 -4.88 3.44 -4.84
CA LEU A 86 -3.44 3.18 -4.90
C LEU A 86 -2.64 4.41 -5.35
N PHE A 87 -3.10 5.12 -6.38
CA PHE A 87 -2.45 6.34 -6.84
C PHE A 87 -2.63 7.51 -5.87
N LEU A 88 -3.81 7.69 -5.27
CA LEU A 88 -4.07 8.77 -4.31
C LEU A 88 -3.23 8.61 -3.04
N VAL A 89 -3.11 7.38 -2.54
CA VAL A 89 -2.42 7.08 -1.30
C VAL A 89 -0.92 6.93 -1.53
N GLY A 90 -0.50 6.15 -2.53
CA GLY A 90 0.90 5.81 -2.76
C GLY A 90 1.64 6.77 -3.70
N GLY A 91 0.90 7.61 -4.44
CA GLY A 91 1.46 8.35 -5.57
C GLY A 91 1.96 7.43 -6.69
N VAL A 92 2.50 8.03 -7.76
CA VAL A 92 3.06 7.27 -8.89
C VAL A 92 4.19 6.35 -8.41
N ILE A 93 5.05 6.86 -7.54
CA ILE A 93 6.20 6.12 -6.99
C ILE A 93 5.73 4.89 -6.23
N GLY A 94 4.80 5.04 -5.27
CA GLY A 94 4.28 3.91 -4.50
C GLY A 94 3.59 2.86 -5.37
N VAL A 95 2.89 3.27 -6.43
CA VAL A 95 2.27 2.32 -7.37
C VAL A 95 3.32 1.53 -8.16
N LEU A 96 4.37 2.18 -8.66
CA LEU A 96 5.45 1.48 -9.39
C LEU A 96 6.10 0.39 -8.53
N PHE A 97 6.30 0.65 -7.24
CA PHE A 97 6.88 -0.35 -6.34
C PHE A 97 5.91 -1.44 -5.91
N PHE A 98 4.60 -1.20 -5.99
CA PHE A 98 3.60 -2.25 -5.87
C PHE A 98 3.60 -3.19 -7.08
N PHE A 99 3.92 -2.68 -8.28
CA PHE A 99 4.00 -3.51 -9.50
C PHE A 99 5.15 -4.52 -9.47
N LEU A 100 6.24 -4.21 -8.77
CA LEU A 100 7.40 -5.09 -8.68
C LEU A 100 7.02 -6.47 -8.08
N PRO A 101 6.51 -6.59 -6.84
CA PRO A 101 6.09 -7.89 -6.30
C PRO A 101 4.89 -8.49 -7.04
N LEU A 102 4.00 -7.68 -7.62
CA LEU A 102 2.90 -8.18 -8.47
C LEU A 102 3.39 -8.90 -9.73
N SER A 103 4.52 -8.48 -10.30
CA SER A 103 5.12 -9.12 -11.48
C SER A 103 5.98 -10.34 -11.14
N ILE A 104 6.57 -10.36 -9.94
CA ILE A 104 7.43 -11.46 -9.47
C ILE A 104 6.61 -12.64 -8.94
N PHE A 105 5.57 -12.38 -8.15
CA PHE A 105 4.80 -13.44 -7.51
C PHE A 105 3.70 -13.98 -8.43
N LYS A 106 3.61 -15.31 -8.54
CA LYS A 106 2.51 -15.96 -9.27
C LYS A 106 1.18 -15.73 -8.56
N VAL A 107 0.18 -15.23 -9.29
CA VAL A 107 -1.12 -14.84 -8.74
C VAL A 107 -1.87 -16.00 -8.07
N LYS A 108 -1.78 -17.21 -8.64
CA LYS A 108 -2.42 -18.42 -8.09
C LYS A 108 -1.62 -19.08 -6.96
N ARG A 109 -0.52 -18.47 -6.49
CA ARG A 109 0.24 -18.96 -5.34
C ARG A 109 -0.59 -18.84 -4.06
N ALA A 110 -0.50 -19.84 -3.19
CA ALA A 110 -1.07 -19.74 -1.84
C ALA A 110 -0.51 -18.49 -1.12
N HIS A 111 -1.38 -17.71 -0.48
CA HIS A 111 -1.01 -16.47 0.21
C HIS A 111 -0.33 -15.40 -0.67
N PHE A 112 -0.59 -15.40 -1.98
CA PHE A 112 -0.16 -14.34 -2.91
C PHE A 112 -0.37 -12.93 -2.35
N ASP A 113 -1.56 -12.68 -1.79
CA ASP A 113 -1.96 -11.40 -1.21
C ASP A 113 -1.02 -10.92 -0.10
N VAL A 114 -0.59 -11.85 0.77
CA VAL A 114 0.32 -11.57 1.89
C VAL A 114 1.74 -11.32 1.39
N TYR A 115 2.24 -12.12 0.45
CA TYR A 115 3.58 -11.95 -0.09
C TYR A 115 3.72 -10.62 -0.84
N VAL A 116 2.72 -10.27 -1.65
CA VAL A 116 2.72 -9.01 -2.39
C VAL A 116 2.64 -7.83 -1.41
N SER A 117 1.73 -7.87 -0.44
CA SER A 117 1.59 -6.75 0.50
C SER A 117 2.84 -6.55 1.36
N LEU A 118 3.43 -7.61 1.90
CA LEU A 118 4.66 -7.52 2.70
C LEU A 118 5.84 -7.02 1.86
N ALA A 119 6.06 -7.58 0.68
CA ALA A 119 7.17 -7.17 -0.18
C ALA A 119 7.02 -5.72 -0.65
N ALA A 120 5.83 -5.34 -1.10
CA ALA A 120 5.57 -3.97 -1.56
C ALA A 120 5.71 -2.96 -0.41
N THR A 121 5.18 -3.27 0.78
CA THR A 121 5.34 -2.41 1.96
C THR A 121 6.80 -2.32 2.40
N ALA A 122 7.56 -3.43 2.40
CA ALA A 122 8.98 -3.40 2.74
C ALA A 122 9.79 -2.53 1.78
N ILE A 123 9.59 -2.70 0.46
CA ILE A 123 10.21 -1.87 -0.57
C ILE A 123 9.84 -0.40 -0.35
N PHE A 124 8.56 -0.12 -0.13
CA PHE A 124 8.07 1.22 0.13
C PHE A 124 8.75 1.87 1.33
N LEU A 125 8.91 1.14 2.45
CA LEU A 125 9.56 1.66 3.65
C LEU A 125 11.04 1.95 3.43
N VAL A 126 11.76 1.09 2.71
CA VAL A 126 13.17 1.33 2.36
C VAL A 126 13.30 2.61 1.53
N LEU A 127 12.41 2.83 0.58
CA LEU A 127 12.45 4.02 -0.26
C LEU A 127 12.06 5.28 0.50
N LEU A 128 11.05 5.20 1.36
CA LEU A 128 10.64 6.32 2.19
C LEU A 128 11.76 6.70 3.17
N TRP A 129 12.45 5.70 3.73
CA TRP A 129 13.65 5.93 4.54
C TRP A 129 14.78 6.58 3.72
N LEU A 130 15.10 6.04 2.54
CA LEU A 130 16.10 6.64 1.64
C LEU A 130 15.73 8.07 1.25
N PHE A 131 14.46 8.34 0.98
CA PHE A 131 13.96 9.67 0.63
C PHE A 131 14.24 10.67 1.75
N PHE A 132 13.94 10.33 3.00
CA PHE A 132 14.23 11.20 4.13
C PHE A 132 15.74 11.39 4.35
N VAL A 133 16.52 10.30 4.33
CA VAL A 133 17.97 10.36 4.54
C VAL A 133 18.69 11.16 3.44
N LEU A 134 18.26 11.05 2.18
CA LEU A 134 18.93 11.69 1.04
C LEU A 134 18.50 13.15 0.85
N LEU A 135 17.22 13.47 1.01
CA LEU A 135 16.70 14.81 0.73
C LEU A 135 16.67 15.71 1.97
N TRP A 136 16.57 15.12 3.16
CA TRP A 136 16.61 15.83 4.43
C TRP A 136 17.65 15.20 5.39
N PRO A 137 18.94 15.22 5.02
CA PRO A 137 20.00 14.63 5.85
C PRO A 137 20.18 15.31 7.23
N SER A 138 19.60 16.51 7.40
CA SER A 138 19.65 17.29 8.64
C SER A 138 18.44 17.07 9.56
N LEU A 139 17.46 16.25 9.15
CA LEU A 139 16.29 15.89 9.96
C LEU A 139 16.45 14.53 10.63
#